data_AF-A0A5P0JJS4-F1
#
_entry.id   AF-A0A5P0JJS4-F1
#
_cell.length_a   1.000
_cell.length_b   1.000
_cell.length_c   1.000
_cell.angle_alpha   90.00
_cell.angle_beta   90.00
_cell.angle_gamma   90.00
#
_symmetry.space_group_name_H-M   'P 1'
#
loop_
_entity.id
_entity.type
_entity.pdbx_description
1 polymer ?
#
loop_
_entity_poly.entity_id
_entity_poly.type
_entity_poly.pdbx_seq_one_letter_code
_entity_poly.pdbx_strand_id
1 'polypeptide(L)'
;AITLVLTDEIDISRGDLLLAADEALPAVQSASVDVVWMAEQPLSPGQSYDIKIAGKKTRARVDGIRYQVDINNLTQREVENLPLNGIGLVDLTFDEPLVLDRYQQNPVTGGLIFIDRLSNVTVGAGMVHEPVSQATAAPSEFSAFELELNALVRRHFPHWGARDLLGDK
;
A
#
# COMPACT_ATOMS: atom_id res chain seq x y z
N ALA A 1 -4.17 -10.78 -30.24
CA ALA A 1 -4.77 -9.73 -29.39
C ALA A 1 -6.22 -10.11 -29.13
N ILE A 2 -6.78 -9.74 -27.97
CA ILE A 2 -8.18 -9.97 -27.60
C ILE A 2 -8.82 -8.60 -27.37
N THR A 3 -10.08 -8.42 -27.77
CA THR A 3 -10.90 -7.24 -27.48
C THR A 3 -12.19 -7.71 -26.84
N LEU A 4 -12.52 -7.15 -25.68
CA LEU A 4 -13.77 -7.41 -24.97
C LEU A 4 -14.76 -6.28 -25.28
N VAL A 5 -16.02 -6.62 -25.46
CA VAL A 5 -17.13 -5.67 -25.64
C VAL A 5 -18.12 -5.91 -24.52
N LEU A 6 -18.40 -4.88 -23.73
CA LEU A 6 -19.36 -4.93 -22.64
C LEU A 6 -20.76 -4.59 -23.17
N THR A 7 -21.78 -5.17 -22.55
CA THR A 7 -23.18 -4.86 -22.87
C THR A 7 -23.55 -3.45 -22.41
N ASP A 8 -23.01 -3.03 -21.27
CA ASP A 8 -23.28 -1.74 -20.64
C ASP A 8 -22.08 -0.80 -20.79
N GLU A 9 -22.37 0.50 -20.78
CA GLU A 9 -21.34 1.54 -20.67
C GLU A 9 -20.86 1.61 -19.21
N ILE A 10 -19.71 0.98 -18.95
CA ILE A 10 -19.02 1.01 -17.67
C ILE A 10 -17.77 1.87 -17.81
N ASP A 11 -17.51 2.75 -16.84
CA ASP A 11 -16.26 3.50 -16.77
C ASP A 11 -15.11 2.55 -16.42
N ILE A 12 -14.30 2.20 -17.42
CA ILE A 12 -13.13 1.35 -17.29
C ILE A 12 -11.91 2.04 -17.91
N SER A 13 -10.80 1.99 -17.19
CA SER A 13 -9.55 2.62 -17.56
C SER A 13 -8.42 1.60 -17.75
N ARG A 14 -7.33 2.04 -18.39
CA ARG A 14 -6.15 1.20 -18.56
C ARG A 14 -5.55 0.87 -17.18
N GLY A 15 -5.43 -0.43 -16.90
CA GLY A 15 -4.88 -0.94 -15.65
C GLY A 15 -5.95 -1.48 -14.70
N ASP A 16 -7.23 -1.28 -15.01
CA ASP A 16 -8.33 -1.90 -14.28
C ASP A 16 -8.37 -3.40 -14.54
N LEU A 17 -8.76 -4.14 -13.51
CA LEU A 17 -8.90 -5.59 -13.56
C LEU A 17 -10.38 -5.95 -13.71
N LEU A 18 -10.68 -6.82 -14.68
CA LEU A 18 -11.98 -7.46 -14.81
C LEU A 18 -11.92 -8.79 -14.05
N LEU A 19 -12.76 -8.92 -13.03
CA LEU A 19 -12.86 -10.09 -12.17
C LEU A 19 -14.14 -10.87 -12.46
N ALA A 20 -14.17 -12.14 -12.06
CA ALA A 20 -15.42 -12.90 -12.05
C ALA A 20 -16.40 -12.27 -11.04
N ALA A 21 -17.70 -12.31 -11.33
CA ALA A 21 -18.71 -11.62 -10.52
C ALA A 21 -18.86 -12.20 -9.10
N ASP A 22 -18.44 -13.44 -8.88
CA ASP A 22 -18.42 -14.14 -7.60
C ASP A 22 -17.07 -14.03 -6.86
N GLU A 23 -16.07 -13.40 -7.48
CA GLU A 23 -14.75 -13.20 -6.90
C GLU A 23 -14.63 -11.78 -6.33
N ALA A 24 -14.28 -11.68 -5.05
CA ALA A 24 -14.05 -10.41 -4.36
C ALA A 24 -12.60 -10.34 -3.88
N LEU A 25 -11.78 -9.57 -4.60
CA LEU A 25 -10.45 -9.20 -4.15
C LEU A 25 -10.47 -7.78 -3.57
N PRO A 26 -10.19 -7.60 -2.27
CA PRO A 26 -10.19 -6.28 -1.68
C PRO A 26 -9.05 -5.43 -2.26
N ALA A 27 -9.35 -4.18 -2.60
CA ALA A 27 -8.31 -3.22 -2.92
C ALA A 27 -7.58 -2.79 -1.63
N VAL A 28 -6.24 -2.85 -1.66
CA VAL A 28 -5.39 -2.50 -0.52
C VAL A 28 -4.48 -1.32 -0.87
N GLN A 29 -4.13 -0.51 0.12
CA GLN A 29 -3.16 0.58 -0.04
C GLN A 29 -1.78 0.25 0.53
N SER A 30 -1.58 -0.97 1.02
CA SER A 30 -0.29 -1.39 1.54
C SER A 30 -0.04 -2.87 1.27
N ALA A 31 1.23 -3.25 1.13
CA ALA A 31 1.64 -4.64 1.01
C ALA A 31 3.08 -4.83 1.50
N SER A 32 3.38 -6.04 1.98
CA SER A 32 4.75 -6.50 2.13
C SER A 32 5.20 -7.16 0.83
N VAL A 33 6.39 -6.79 0.35
CA VAL A 33 6.90 -7.17 -0.97
C VAL A 33 8.33 -7.67 -0.84
N ASP A 34 8.60 -8.86 -1.38
CA ASP A 34 9.97 -9.36 -1.56
C ASP A 34 10.60 -8.60 -2.74
N VAL A 35 11.64 -7.81 -2.46
CA VAL A 35 12.28 -6.90 -3.42
C VAL A 35 13.67 -7.40 -3.78
N VAL A 36 13.99 -7.34 -5.07
CA VAL A 36 15.36 -7.44 -5.61
C VAL A 36 15.76 -6.06 -6.11
N TRP A 37 16.76 -5.45 -5.45
CA TRP A 37 17.21 -4.10 -5.78
C TRP A 37 18.34 -4.11 -6.81
N MET A 38 18.25 -3.23 -7.82
CA MET A 38 19.14 -3.24 -8.98
C MET A 38 19.85 -1.91 -9.23
N ALA A 39 19.57 -0.87 -8.43
CA ALA A 39 20.20 0.44 -8.57
C ALA A 39 21.36 0.63 -7.60
N GLU A 40 22.36 1.41 -8.02
CA GLU A 40 23.51 1.77 -7.18
C GLU A 40 23.10 2.59 -5.95
N GLN A 41 22.14 3.51 -6.12
CA GLN A 41 21.57 4.23 -4.99
C GLN A 41 20.70 3.28 -4.15
N PRO A 42 20.99 3.08 -2.86
CA PRO A 42 20.25 2.15 -2.02
C PRO A 42 18.78 2.53 -1.88
N LEU A 43 17.92 1.50 -1.85
CA LEU A 43 16.53 1.65 -1.45
C LEU A 43 16.48 2.00 0.04
N SER A 44 15.84 3.11 0.37
CA SER A 44 15.78 3.65 1.74
C SER A 44 14.33 3.94 2.13
N PRO A 45 13.93 3.72 3.39
CA PRO A 45 12.62 4.16 3.90
C PRO A 45 12.36 5.65 3.64
N GLY A 46 11.10 5.99 3.37
CA GLY A 46 10.65 7.34 3.05
C GLY A 46 10.80 7.74 1.58
N GLN A 47 11.53 6.98 0.77
CA GLN A 47 11.62 7.22 -0.67
C GLN A 47 10.34 6.80 -1.41
N SER A 48 10.04 7.47 -2.52
CA SER A 48 8.91 7.15 -3.38
C SER A 48 9.36 6.84 -4.80
N TYR A 49 8.80 5.79 -5.36
CA TYR A 49 9.07 5.29 -6.71
C TYR A 49 7.77 5.18 -7.47
N ASP A 50 7.85 5.33 -8.80
CA ASP A 50 6.75 4.86 -9.63
C ASP A 50 6.86 3.33 -9.67
N ILE A 51 5.74 2.64 -9.52
CA ILE A 51 5.67 1.20 -9.65
C ILE A 51 4.75 0.83 -10.81
N LYS A 52 5.01 -0.32 -11.41
CA LYS A 52 4.12 -0.91 -12.40
C LYS A 52 3.77 -2.33 -12.00
N ILE A 53 2.46 -2.59 -11.89
CA ILE A 53 1.87 -3.91 -11.58
C ILE A 53 0.93 -4.24 -12.73
N ALA A 54 1.11 -5.39 -13.37
CA ALA A 54 0.38 -5.75 -14.58
C ALA A 54 0.32 -4.60 -15.62
N GLY A 55 -0.88 -4.09 -15.89
CA GLY A 55 -1.16 -2.94 -16.77
C GLY A 55 -1.22 -1.58 -16.08
N LYS A 56 -1.20 -1.53 -14.74
CA LYS A 56 -1.39 -0.32 -13.94
C LYS A 56 -0.04 0.27 -13.52
N LYS A 57 0.07 1.60 -13.59
CA LYS A 57 1.20 2.36 -13.05
C LYS A 57 0.69 3.24 -11.92
N THR A 58 1.39 3.24 -10.80
CA THR A 58 1.06 4.09 -9.66
C THR A 58 2.33 4.49 -8.91
N ARG A 59 2.20 5.22 -7.81
CA ARG A 59 3.31 5.52 -6.92
C ARG A 59 3.25 4.62 -5.69
N ALA A 60 4.44 4.19 -5.24
CA ALA A 60 4.63 3.55 -3.96
C ALA A 60 5.64 4.34 -3.13
N ARG A 61 5.39 4.43 -1.83
CA ARG A 61 6.34 4.88 -0.82
C ARG A 61 6.87 3.68 -0.06
N VAL A 62 8.18 3.67 0.18
CA VAL A 62 8.84 2.69 1.04
C VAL A 62 8.58 3.08 2.49
N ASP A 63 7.88 2.25 3.24
CA ASP A 63 7.62 2.47 4.66
C ASP A 63 8.80 2.03 5.52
N GLY A 64 9.35 0.86 5.21
CA GLY A 64 10.42 0.24 5.96
C GLY A 64 10.94 -1.01 5.27
N ILE A 65 12.14 -1.41 5.67
CA ILE A 65 12.75 -2.67 5.24
C ILE A 65 12.73 -3.58 6.45
N ARG A 66 12.00 -4.69 6.38
CA ARG A 66 11.90 -5.63 7.51
C ARG A 66 13.20 -6.39 7.72
N TYR A 67 13.77 -6.88 6.62
CA TYR A 67 15.06 -7.55 6.62
C TYR A 67 15.64 -7.64 5.20
N GLN A 68 16.95 -7.81 5.13
CA GLN A 68 17.67 -8.28 3.96
C GLN A 68 18.00 -9.77 4.13
N VAL A 69 17.87 -10.52 3.03
CA VAL A 69 18.30 -11.92 2.94
C VAL A 69 19.75 -11.97 2.45
N ASP A 70 20.58 -12.72 3.17
CA ASP A 70 21.92 -13.08 2.72
C ASP A 70 21.85 -14.23 1.73
N ILE A 71 22.30 -14.00 0.51
CA ILE A 71 22.24 -14.99 -0.58
C ILE A 71 23.14 -16.20 -0.29
N ASN A 72 24.20 -16.05 0.50
CA ASN A 72 25.18 -17.12 0.73
C ASN A 72 24.71 -18.15 1.76
N ASN A 73 23.92 -17.72 2.75
CA ASN A 73 23.50 -18.59 3.86
C ASN A 73 21.98 -18.56 4.12
N LEU A 74 21.22 -17.78 3.35
CA LEU A 74 19.77 -17.64 3.43
C LEU A 74 19.26 -17.13 4.79
N THR A 75 20.11 -16.41 5.55
CA THR A 75 19.73 -15.79 6.82
C THR A 75 19.16 -14.39 6.61
N GLN A 76 18.25 -14.00 7.50
CA GLN A 76 17.64 -12.67 7.54
C GLN A 76 18.46 -11.75 8.45
N ARG A 77 18.64 -10.50 8.02
CA ARG A 77 19.37 -9.47 8.77
C ARG A 77 18.58 -8.17 8.75
N GLU A 78 18.50 -7.50 9.89
CA GLU A 78 17.93 -6.16 9.97
C GLU A 78 18.87 -5.16 9.29
N VAL A 79 18.33 -4.30 8.44
CA VAL A 79 19.09 -3.29 7.69
C VAL A 79 18.28 -2.01 7.58
N GLU A 80 18.95 -0.87 7.58
CA GLU A 80 18.31 0.43 7.39
C GLU A 80 17.99 0.69 5.90
N ASN A 81 18.79 0.14 4.99
CA ASN A 81 18.71 0.37 3.55
C ASN A 81 19.05 -0.91 2.77
N LEU A 82 18.47 -1.10 1.60
CA LEU A 82 18.74 -2.24 0.71
C LEU A 82 19.73 -1.81 -0.39
N PRO A 83 20.98 -2.31 -0.39
CA PRO A 83 21.99 -1.91 -1.37
C PRO A 83 21.75 -2.55 -2.74
N LEU A 84 22.56 -2.17 -3.73
CA LEU A 84 22.61 -2.84 -5.04
C LEU A 84 22.74 -4.36 -4.87
N ASN A 85 21.94 -5.12 -5.62
CA ASN A 85 21.82 -6.59 -5.54
C ASN A 85 21.29 -7.11 -4.19
N GLY A 86 20.82 -6.24 -3.31
CA GLY A 86 20.14 -6.62 -2.08
C GLY A 86 18.80 -7.26 -2.38
N ILE A 87 18.48 -8.32 -1.63
CA ILE A 87 17.17 -8.97 -1.64
C ILE A 87 16.57 -8.83 -0.25
N GLY A 88 15.34 -8.37 -0.11
CA GLY A 88 14.74 -8.16 1.21
C GLY A 88 13.24 -8.03 1.18
N LEU A 89 12.62 -8.15 2.35
CA LEU A 89 11.19 -7.92 2.53
C LEU A 89 10.96 -6.44 2.89
N VAL A 90 10.18 -5.75 2.07
CA VAL A 90 9.96 -4.30 2.15
C VAL A 90 8.48 -4.03 2.30
N ASP A 91 8.12 -3.16 3.24
CA ASP A 91 6.76 -2.67 3.39
C ASP A 91 6.57 -1.44 2.50
N LEU A 92 5.50 -1.47 1.71
CA LEU A 92 5.13 -0.41 0.78
C LEU A 92 3.73 0.11 1.09
N THR A 93 3.55 1.41 0.94
CA THR A 93 2.25 2.08 0.84
C THR A 93 2.08 2.61 -0.59
N PHE A 94 0.91 2.41 -1.18
CA PHE A 94 0.55 2.87 -2.52
C PHE A 94 -0.28 4.17 -2.44
N ASP A 95 -0.07 5.09 -3.38
CA ASP A 95 -0.83 6.35 -3.43
C ASP A 95 -2.32 6.13 -3.77
N GLU A 96 -2.66 5.01 -4.41
CA GLU A 96 -4.03 4.60 -4.70
C GLU A 96 -4.27 3.13 -4.31
N PRO A 97 -5.52 2.73 -4.01
CA PRO A 97 -5.85 1.33 -3.75
C PRO A 97 -5.54 0.44 -4.97
N LEU A 98 -4.91 -0.71 -4.71
CA LEU A 98 -4.57 -1.71 -5.71
C LEU A 98 -5.19 -3.06 -5.34
N VAL A 99 -5.69 -3.77 -6.35
CA VAL A 99 -6.04 -5.18 -6.21
C VAL A 99 -4.78 -5.99 -6.47
N LEU A 100 -4.31 -6.70 -5.44
CA LEU A 100 -3.05 -7.42 -5.44
C LEU A 100 -3.27 -8.87 -5.02
N ASP A 101 -2.57 -9.77 -5.69
CA ASP A 101 -2.45 -11.17 -5.30
C ASP A 101 -1.08 -11.42 -4.71
N ARG A 102 -0.94 -12.49 -3.91
CA ARG A 102 0.40 -13.00 -3.60
C ARG A 102 1.05 -13.48 -4.89
N TYR A 103 2.33 -13.17 -5.09
CA TYR A 103 3.05 -13.55 -6.31
C TYR A 103 2.98 -15.04 -6.62
N GLN A 104 3.00 -15.89 -5.58
CA GLN A 104 2.89 -17.35 -5.72
C GLN A 104 1.53 -17.82 -6.26
N GLN A 105 0.47 -17.02 -6.07
CA GLN A 105 -0.88 -17.32 -6.56
C GLN A 105 -1.08 -16.78 -7.98
N ASN A 106 -0.69 -15.53 -8.22
CA ASN A 106 -0.80 -14.90 -9.52
C ASN A 106 0.40 -13.98 -9.80
N PRO A 107 1.35 -14.40 -10.67
CA PRO A 107 2.51 -13.59 -11.01
C PRO A 107 2.19 -12.29 -11.74
N VAL A 108 1.02 -12.17 -12.37
CA VAL A 108 0.63 -10.98 -13.15
C VAL A 108 0.28 -9.81 -12.23
N THR A 109 -0.53 -10.07 -11.21
CA THR A 109 -1.04 -9.09 -10.23
C THR A 109 -0.26 -9.08 -8.92
N GLY A 110 0.58 -10.09 -8.68
CA GLY A 110 1.53 -10.11 -7.56
C GLY A 110 2.95 -9.71 -7.97
N GLY A 111 3.24 -9.49 -9.25
CA GLY A 111 4.55 -9.07 -9.73
C GLY A 111 4.60 -7.56 -10.02
N LEU A 112 5.66 -6.88 -9.58
CA LEU A 112 5.83 -5.45 -9.81
C LEU A 112 7.26 -5.07 -10.14
N ILE A 113 7.43 -3.89 -10.74
CA ILE A 113 8.74 -3.25 -10.93
C ILE A 113 8.75 -1.86 -10.29
N PHE A 114 9.92 -1.47 -9.80
CA PHE A 114 10.20 -0.12 -9.32
C PHE A 114 10.86 0.67 -10.45
N ILE A 115 10.38 1.89 -10.68
CA ILE A 115 10.82 2.79 -11.73
C ILE A 115 11.23 4.09 -11.06
N ASP A 116 12.47 4.52 -11.31
CA ASP A 116 12.95 5.82 -10.84
C ASP A 116 12.22 6.96 -11.54
N ARG A 117 11.79 7.96 -10.77
CA ARG A 117 10.87 9.00 -11.22
C ARG A 117 11.52 10.06 -12.10
N LEU A 118 12.85 10.18 -12.04
CA LEU A 118 13.59 11.19 -12.80
C LEU A 118 14.15 10.58 -14.08
N SER A 119 14.78 9.41 -13.97
CA SER A 119 15.43 8.72 -15.09
C SER A 119 14.50 7.80 -15.87
N ASN A 120 13.34 7.42 -15.30
CA ASN A 120 12.42 6.41 -15.85
C ASN A 120 13.03 5.02 -16.04
N VAL A 121 14.15 4.73 -15.38
CA VAL A 121 14.82 3.43 -15.43
C VAL A 121 14.20 2.49 -14.39
N THR A 122 14.09 1.22 -14.74
CA THR A 122 13.71 0.17 -13.79
C THR A 122 14.85 -0.06 -12.79
N VAL A 123 14.61 0.23 -11.51
CA VAL A 123 15.60 0.19 -10.42
C VAL A 123 15.44 -1.01 -9.49
N GLY A 124 14.35 -1.76 -9.62
CA GLY A 124 14.11 -2.97 -8.83
C GLY A 124 12.94 -3.79 -9.36
N ALA A 125 12.86 -5.03 -8.88
CA ALA A 125 11.71 -5.91 -9.07
C ALA A 125 11.12 -6.29 -7.71
N GLY A 126 9.81 -6.49 -7.66
CA GLY A 126 9.08 -6.83 -6.44
C GLY A 126 8.11 -7.99 -6.68
N MET A 127 7.97 -8.84 -5.67
CA MET A 127 7.01 -9.92 -5.61
C MET A 127 6.16 -9.71 -4.37
N VAL A 128 4.86 -9.50 -4.53
CA VAL A 128 3.93 -9.31 -3.42
C VAL A 128 3.95 -10.57 -2.55
N HIS A 129 4.39 -10.39 -1.31
CA HIS A 129 4.42 -11.42 -0.29
C HIS A 129 3.03 -11.54 0.35
N GLU A 130 2.49 -10.39 0.79
CA GLU A 130 1.22 -10.29 1.50
C GLU A 130 0.58 -8.93 1.24
N PRO A 131 -0.63 -8.87 0.66
CA PRO A 131 -1.46 -7.66 0.68
C PRO A 131 -1.84 -7.33 2.13
N VAL A 132 -1.64 -6.07 2.54
CA VAL A 132 -2.00 -5.62 3.88
C VAL A 132 -3.28 -4.80 3.76
N SER A 133 -4.40 -5.44 4.08
CA SER A 133 -5.66 -4.73 4.32
C SER A 133 -5.48 -3.93 5.61
N GLN A 134 -5.39 -2.61 5.50
CA GLN A 134 -5.70 -1.78 6.64
C GLN A 134 -7.16 -2.08 6.98
N ALA A 135 -7.40 -2.69 8.14
CA ALA A 135 -8.69 -2.50 8.79
C ALA A 135 -8.78 -0.99 8.96
N THR A 136 -9.56 -0.34 8.09
CA THR A 136 -10.03 1.02 8.36
C THR A 136 -10.62 0.89 9.76
N ALA A 137 -9.91 1.39 10.77
CA ALA A 137 -10.56 1.67 12.03
C ALA A 137 -11.75 2.50 11.60
N ALA A 138 -12.97 1.96 11.77
CA ALA A 138 -14.18 2.69 11.49
C ALA A 138 -13.93 4.10 12.03
N PRO A 139 -14.11 5.17 11.24
CA PRO A 139 -13.80 6.50 11.72
C PRO A 139 -14.52 6.63 13.05
N SER A 140 -13.78 6.64 14.17
CA SER A 140 -14.38 6.95 15.44
C SER A 140 -14.91 8.35 15.19
N GLU A 141 -16.24 8.53 15.25
CA GLU A 141 -16.88 9.79 14.86
C GLU A 141 -16.22 11.00 15.54
N PHE A 142 -15.54 10.78 16.66
CA PHE A 142 -14.70 11.74 17.37
C PHE A 142 -13.37 11.11 17.78
N SER A 143 -12.27 11.85 17.58
CA SER A 143 -10.96 11.57 18.14
C SER A 143 -10.95 11.73 19.68
N ALA A 144 -9.95 11.15 20.35
CA ALA A 144 -9.78 11.30 21.80
C ALA A 144 -9.69 12.78 22.23
N PHE A 145 -9.01 13.61 21.42
CA PHE A 145 -8.90 15.04 21.64
C PHE A 145 -10.26 15.76 21.57
N GLU A 146 -11.10 15.41 20.60
CA GLU A 146 -12.44 16.02 20.44
C GLU A 146 -13.36 15.67 21.61
N LEU A 147 -13.25 14.45 22.14
CA LEU A 147 -13.98 14.03 23.33
C LEU A 147 -13.52 14.78 24.60
N GLU A 148 -12.20 14.95 24.79
CA GLU A 148 -11.66 15.72 25.90
C GLU A 148 -12.05 17.20 25.83
N LEU A 149 -11.98 17.80 24.63
CA LEU A 149 -12.41 19.17 24.40
C LEU A 149 -13.90 19.35 24.68
N ASN A 150 -14.75 18.44 24.20
CA ASN A 150 -16.20 18.48 24.47
C ASN A 150 -16.49 18.41 25.97
N ALA A 151 -15.81 17.53 26.70
CA ALA A 151 -15.95 17.41 28.15
C ALA A 151 -15.54 18.71 28.87
N LEU A 152 -14.42 19.33 28.46
CA LEU A 152 -13.94 20.58 29.03
C LEU A 152 -14.89 21.75 28.76
N VAL A 153 -15.40 21.86 27.53
CA VAL A 153 -16.38 22.88 27.14
C VAL A 153 -17.67 22.74 27.95
N ARG A 154 -18.20 21.52 28.09
CA ARG A 154 -19.40 21.28 28.91
C ARG A 154 -19.18 21.60 30.39
N ARG A 155 -17.98 21.33 30.91
CA ARG A 155 -17.62 21.60 32.31
C ARG A 155 -17.41 23.09 32.62
N HIS A 156 -16.88 23.87 31.68
CA HIS A 156 -16.45 25.25 31.94
C HIS A 156 -17.32 26.31 31.27
N PHE A 157 -18.07 25.94 30.22
CA PHE A 157 -18.95 26.84 29.47
C PHE A 157 -20.36 26.24 29.31
N PRO A 158 -21.05 25.89 30.40
CA PRO A 158 -22.36 25.23 30.33
C PRO A 158 -23.44 26.09 29.64
N HIS A 159 -23.29 27.42 29.66
CA HIS A 159 -24.19 28.37 28.99
C HIS A 159 -24.13 28.29 27.45
N TRP A 160 -23.15 27.60 26.86
CA TRP A 160 -23.07 27.38 25.41
C TRP A 160 -24.00 26.25 24.93
N GLY A 161 -24.53 25.41 25.82
CA GLY A 161 -25.44 24.33 25.45
C GLY A 161 -24.81 23.26 24.55
N ALA A 162 -23.49 23.02 24.68
CA ALA A 162 -22.78 22.00 23.92
C ALA A 162 -23.33 20.59 24.24
N ARG A 163 -23.70 19.84 23.20
CA ARG A 163 -24.21 18.46 23.32
C ARG A 163 -23.10 17.48 23.66
N ASP A 164 -23.45 16.40 24.35
CA ASP A 164 -22.55 15.27 24.59
C ASP A 164 -22.28 14.53 23.28
N LEU A 165 -21.01 14.40 22.90
CA LEU A 165 -20.62 13.66 21.71
C LEU A 165 -20.69 12.14 21.91
N LEU A 166 -20.75 11.66 23.17
CA LEU A 166 -20.93 10.23 23.48
C LEU A 166 -22.41 9.82 23.57
N GLY A 167 -23.32 10.79 23.42
CA GLY A 167 -24.78 10.58 23.47
C GLY A 167 -25.33 10.36 24.88
N ASP A 168 -26.40 11.06 25.22
CA ASP A 168 -27.32 10.63 26.28
C ASP A 168 -28.02 9.35 25.79
N LYS A 169 -27.85 8.24 26.51
CA LYS A 169 -28.78 7.11 26.42
C LYS A 169 -30.03 7.39 27.25
#